data_AF-A0ABD5WD70-F1
#
_entry.id   AF-A0ABD5WD70-F1
#
_cell.length_a   1.000
_cell.length_b   1.000
_cell.length_c   1.000
_cell.angle_alpha   90.00
_cell.angle_beta   90.00
_cell.angle_gamma   90.00
#
_symmetry.space_group_name_H-M   'P 1'
#
loop_
_entity.id
_entity.type
_entity.pdbx_description
1 polymer ?
#
loop_
_entity_poly.entity_id
_entity_poly.type
_entity_poly.pdbx_seq_one_letter_code
_entity_poly.pdbx_strand_id
1 'polypeptide(L)' 'MVTIAEGARLAGAALGAVGGALVALEFFQLPSYVTYREERDSYDVDIAPSRVTEHTALGRVGGLLLSLGFALLFLGELL' A
#
# COMPACT_ATOMS: atom_id res chain seq x y z
N MET A 1 16.26 14.99 23.84
CA MET A 1 15.29 15.37 22.79
C MET A 1 15.79 14.95 21.41
N VAL A 2 17.00 15.34 21.02
CA VAL A 2 17.64 14.95 19.75
C VAL A 2 17.54 13.45 19.42
N THR A 3 17.81 12.54 20.37
CA THR A 3 17.76 11.08 20.12
C THR A 3 16.35 10.55 19.86
N ILE A 4 15.32 11.17 20.46
CA ILE A 4 13.91 10.76 20.27
C ILE A 4 13.42 11.27 18.92
N ALA A 5 13.75 12.52 18.58
CA ALA A 5 13.45 13.11 17.28
C ALA A 5 14.05 12.28 16.14
N GLU A 6 15.35 11.93 16.25
CA GLU A 6 16.03 11.13 15.24
C GLU A 6 15.46 9.71 15.11
N GLY A 7 15.14 9.07 16.24
CA GLY A 7 14.47 7.77 16.25
C GLY A 7 13.10 7.80 15.59
N ALA A 8 12.31 8.85 15.84
CA ALA A 8 11.01 9.07 15.20
C ALA A 8 11.15 9.27 13.69
N ARG A 9 12.12 10.07 13.23
CA ARG A 9 12.39 10.25 11.80
C ARG A 9 12.78 8.94 11.12
N LEU A 10 13.68 8.17 11.72
CA LEU A 10 14.16 6.91 11.15
C LEU A 10 13.03 5.87 11.08
N ALA A 11 12.26 5.72 12.16
CA ALA A 11 11.09 4.83 12.17
C ALA A 11 10.04 5.28 11.15
N GLY A 12 9.79 6.59 11.06
CA GLY A 12 8.88 7.18 10.10
C GLY A 12 9.29 6.89 8.64
N ALA A 13 10.57 7.10 8.32
CA ALA A 13 11.13 6.78 7.00
C ALA A 13 11.02 5.29 6.66
N ALA A 14 11.32 4.41 7.62
CA ALA A 14 11.21 2.96 7.42
C ALA A 14 9.76 2.51 7.17
N LEU A 15 8.80 2.98 7.99
CA LEU A 15 7.38 2.69 7.80
C LEU A 15 6.86 3.26 6.46
N GLY A 16 7.28 4.47 6.11
CA GLY A 16 6.93 5.09 4.82
C GLY A 16 7.45 4.30 3.63
N ALA A 17 8.69 3.81 3.69
CA ALA A 17 9.29 3.00 2.63
C ALA A 17 8.56 1.65 2.46
N VAL A 18 8.33 0.92 3.56
CA VAL A 18 7.61 -0.36 3.52
C VAL A 18 6.16 -0.14 3.08
N GLY A 19 5.48 0.87 3.63
CA GLY A 19 4.10 1.19 3.28
C GLY A 19 3.94 1.56 1.81
N GLY A 20 4.85 2.40 1.29
CA GLY A 20 4.92 2.79 -0.11
C GLY A 20 5.13 1.60 -1.03
N ALA A 21 6.02 0.67 -0.67
CA ALA A 21 6.23 -0.56 -1.44
C ALA A 21 4.97 -1.44 -1.49
N LEU A 22 4.26 -1.60 -0.37
CA LEU A 22 3.01 -2.38 -0.33
C LEU A 22 1.90 -1.74 -1.18
N VAL A 23 1.76 -0.41 -1.11
CA VAL A 23 0.81 0.32 -1.97
C VAL A 23 1.22 0.19 -3.44
N ALA A 24 2.50 0.29 -3.76
CA ALA A 24 2.99 0.11 -5.13
C ALA A 24 2.64 -1.29 -5.66
N LEU A 25 2.84 -2.34 -4.86
CA LEU A 25 2.47 -3.72 -5.24
C LEU A 25 0.98 -3.88 -5.50
N GLU A 26 0.13 -3.21 -4.71
CA GLU A 26 -1.33 -3.21 -4.90
C GLU A 26 -1.74 -2.73 -6.31
N PHE A 27 -1.05 -1.71 -6.86
CA PHE A 27 -1.37 -1.17 -8.19
C PHE A 27 -1.16 -2.16 -9.34
N PHE A 28 -0.34 -3.18 -9.14
CA PHE A 28 -0.07 -4.20 -10.16
C PHE A 28 -0.98 -5.43 -10.04
N GLN A 29 -1.92 -5.43 -9.08
CA GLN A 29 -2.84 -6.54 -8.91
C GLN A 29 -4.07 -6.37 -9.81
N LEU A 30 -4.48 -7.47 -10.45
CA LEU A 30 -5.73 -7.51 -11.22
C LEU A 30 -6.92 -7.61 -10.24
N PRO A 31 -7.99 -6.83 -10.44
CA PRO A 31 -9.24 -7.02 -9.72
C PRO A 31 -9.79 -8.43 -9.95
N SER A 32 -10.46 -8.99 -8.94
CA SER A 32 -10.98 -10.37 -9.00
C SER A 32 -11.98 -10.65 -10.14
N TYR A 33 -12.62 -9.61 -10.70
CA TYR A 33 -13.57 -9.73 -11.80
C TYR A 33 -12.90 -9.61 -13.17
N VAL A 34 -11.59 -9.37 -13.23
CA VAL A 34 -10.83 -9.34 -14.48
C VAL A 34 -9.96 -10.60 -14.55
N THR A 35 -10.02 -11.31 -15.66
CA THR A 35 -9.15 -12.47 -15.92
C THR A 35 -8.46 -12.30 -17.26
N TYR A 36 -7.13 -12.45 -17.29
CA TYR A 36 -6.38 -12.49 -18.54
C TYR A 36 -6.42 -13.89 -19.17
N ARG A 37 -6.76 -13.96 -20.46
CA ARG A 37 -6.85 -15.19 -21.26
C ARG A 37 -5.68 -15.22 -22.24
N GLU A 38 -4.61 -15.92 -21.88
CA GLU A 38 -3.38 -16.00 -22.67
C GLU A 38 -3.61 -16.57 -24.08
N GLU A 39 -4.48 -17.57 -24.22
CA GLU A 39 -4.82 -18.22 -25.49
C GLU A 39 -5.37 -17.28 -26.56
N ARG A 40 -5.96 -16.15 -26.14
CA ARG A 40 -6.62 -15.17 -27.03
C ARG A 40 -6.05 -13.76 -26.89
N ASP A 41 -5.02 -13.59 -26.05
CA ASP A 41 -4.47 -12.27 -25.69
C ASP A 41 -5.58 -11.25 -25.37
N SER A 42 -6.47 -11.61 -24.44
CA SER A 42 -7.66 -10.80 -24.14
C SER A 42 -7.97 -10.78 -22.65
N TYR A 43 -8.66 -9.72 -22.21
CA TYR A 43 -9.18 -9.60 -20.85
C TYR A 43 -10.67 -9.89 -20.83
N ASP A 44 -11.07 -10.76 -19.91
CA ASP A 44 -12.45 -11.13 -19.63
C ASP A 44 -12.92 -10.41 -18.36
N VAL A 45 -14.13 -9.85 -18.38
CA VAL A 45 -14.69 -9.05 -17.28
C VAL A 45 -16.00 -9.67 -16.83
N ASP A 46 -16.06 -10.14 -15.59
CA ASP A 46 -17.30 -10.62 -14.98
C ASP A 46 -18.13 -9.41 -14.51
N ILE A 47 -19.29 -9.22 -15.14
CA ILE A 47 -20.19 -8.08 -14.88
C ILE A 47 -21.08 -8.32 -13.66
N ALA A 48 -21.31 -9.57 -13.26
CA ALA A 48 -22.17 -9.92 -12.13
C ALA A 48 -21.53 -10.98 -11.20
N PRO A 49 -20.33 -10.72 -10.65
CA PRO A 49 -19.62 -11.67 -9.83
C PRO A 49 -20.31 -11.85 -8.46
N SER A 50 -20.25 -13.06 -7.92
CA SER A 50 -20.78 -13.37 -6.57
C SER A 50 -19.98 -12.74 -5.44
N ARG A 51 -18.73 -12.31 -5.70
CA ARG A 51 -17.86 -11.60 -4.77
C ARG A 51 -16.92 -10.68 -5.54
N VAL A 52 -16.75 -9.44 -5.07
CA VAL A 52 -15.83 -8.45 -5.64
C VAL A 52 -14.69 -8.19 -4.67
N THR A 53 -13.46 -8.28 -5.15
CA THR A 53 -12.25 -7.81 -4.47
C THR A 53 -11.50 -6.88 -5.42
N GLU A 54 -11.57 -5.58 -5.13
CA GLU A 54 -10.84 -4.51 -5.84
C GLU A 54 -9.55 -4.11 -5.13
N HIS A 55 -9.52 -4.26 -3.81
CA HIS A 55 -8.37 -3.92 -2.99
C HIS A 55 -8.02 -5.05 -2.03
N THR A 56 -6.74 -5.40 -1.96
CA THR A 56 -6.23 -6.43 -1.07
C THR A 56 -5.75 -5.86 0.26
N ALA A 57 -5.29 -6.75 1.13
CA ALA A 57 -4.70 -6.34 2.39
C ALA A 57 -3.38 -5.58 2.18
N LEU A 58 -2.68 -5.76 1.04
CA LEU A 58 -1.43 -5.05 0.77
C LEU A 58 -1.66 -3.54 0.69
N GLY A 59 -2.61 -3.08 -0.13
CA GLY A 59 -2.95 -1.67 -0.21
C GLY A 59 -3.40 -1.09 1.14
N ARG A 60 -4.22 -1.83 1.89
CA ARG A 60 -4.72 -1.39 3.21
C ARG A 60 -3.61 -1.25 4.24
N VAL A 61 -2.76 -2.27 4.38
CA VAL A 61 -1.63 -2.26 5.31
C VAL A 61 -0.60 -1.21 4.86
N GLY A 62 -0.34 -1.13 3.56
CA GLY A 62 0.58 -0.15 2.99
C GLY A 62 0.17 1.29 3.28
N GLY A 63 -1.10 1.62 3.05
CA GLY A 63 -1.66 2.94 3.37
C GLY A 63 -1.59 3.28 4.85
N LEU A 64 -1.82 2.30 5.74
CA LEU A 64 -1.67 2.50 7.19
C LEU A 64 -0.21 2.78 7.57
N LEU A 65 0.74 2.00 7.04
CA LEU A 65 2.17 2.19 7.32
C LEU A 65 2.67 3.54 6.78
N LEU A 66 2.22 3.96 5.59
CA LEU A 66 2.50 5.29 5.06
C LEU A 66 2.00 6.38 5.99
N SER A 67 0.75 6.28 6.43
CA SER A 67 0.13 7.28 7.32
C SER A 67 0.88 7.38 8.65
N LEU A 68 1.23 6.25 9.26
CA LEU A 68 2.03 6.19 10.48
C LEU A 68 3.45 6.73 10.25
N GLY A 69 4.07 6.40 9.11
CA GLY A 69 5.39 6.87 8.74
C GLY A 69 5.45 8.39 8.67
N PHE A 70 4.50 9.02 7.98
CA PHE A 70 4.38 10.48 7.91
C PHE A 70 4.07 11.11 9.26
N ALA A 71 3.22 10.49 10.09
CA ALA A 71 2.95 10.99 11.43
C ALA A 71 4.21 11.01 12.30
N LEU A 72 5.03 9.96 12.25
CA LEU A 72 6.31 9.91 12.98
C LEU A 72 7.33 10.91 12.44
N LEU A 73 7.43 11.09 11.13
CA LEU A 73 8.28 12.12 10.53
C LEU A 73 7.86 13.52 11.02
N PHE A 74 6.57 13.82 11.00
CA PHE A 74 6.04 15.09 11.51
C PHE A 74 6.39 15.33 12.98
N LEU A 75 6.23 14.31 13.84
CA LEU A 75 6.62 14.41 15.25
C LEU A 75 8.14 14.58 15.42
N GLY A 76 8.94 13.88 14.61
CA GLY A 76 10.40 14.01 14.61
C GLY A 76 10.86 15.41 14.21
N GLU A 77 10.16 16.08 13.29
CA GLU A 77 10.45 17.48 12.93
C GLU A 77 10.03 18.50 14.01
N LEU A 78 9.04 18.15 14.85
CA LEU A 78 8.53 19.04 15.91
C LEU A 78 9.35 18.98 17.21
N LEU A 79 10.10 17.90 17.44
CA LEU A 79 10.84 17.58 18.68
C LEU A 79 12.31 18.04 18.66
#